data_AF-A0AA86SKG2-F1
#
_entry.id   AF-A0AA86SKG2-F1
#
_cell.length_a   1.000
_cell.length_b   1.000
_cell.length_c   1.000
_cell.angle_alpha   90.00
_cell.angle_beta   90.00
_cell.angle_gamma   90.00
#
_symmetry.space_group_name_H-M   'P 1'
#
loop_
_entity.id
_entity.type
_entity.pdbx_description
1 polymer ?
#
loop_
_entity_poly.entity_id
_entity_poly.type
_entity_poly.pdbx_seq_one_letter_code
_entity_poly.pdbx_strand_id
1 'polypeptide(L)'
;MSASKLDRASSVRETLSRYRNEFISLLSRYVAGGKGLLQPHDLLDHVEKILQEDEGMLKLKEDPFVKELEYAQEAIVLPPFVSIALRPRPGVWEYVRVNAFELSVDSLSVAEYLQFKEELVDGKYNDKYMLELDLEPFNATFPKPTRSSSIGNGVQFLNRHLSSFMFRNKESLDPLLAFLRTHKYDGQAMMINDRIHHISELQSSLARAEGILSKIQPNTPYSDFEYE
;
A
#
# COMPACT_ATOMS: atom_id res chain seq x y z
N MET A 1 -10.42 -14.98 -4.26
CA MET A 1 -11.60 -14.55 -3.49
C MET A 1 -11.22 -13.26 -2.80
N SER A 2 -11.62 -12.14 -3.39
CA SER A 2 -11.39 -10.79 -2.86
C SER A 2 -12.15 -10.67 -1.54
N ALA A 3 -11.44 -10.43 -0.44
CA ALA A 3 -12.07 -9.86 0.74
C ALA A 3 -12.83 -8.62 0.25
N SER A 4 -14.14 -8.59 0.52
CA SER A 4 -14.97 -7.43 0.25
C SER A 4 -14.24 -6.19 0.75
N LYS A 5 -14.16 -5.15 -0.09
CA LYS A 5 -13.96 -3.80 0.41
C LYS A 5 -15.06 -3.60 1.45
N LEU A 6 -14.74 -3.78 2.72
CA LEU A 6 -15.63 -3.42 3.81
C LEU A 6 -15.71 -1.91 3.68
N ASP A 7 -16.80 -1.42 3.12
CA ASP A 7 -17.02 0.00 2.89
C ASP A 7 -17.07 0.67 4.26
N ARG A 8 -15.96 1.17 4.81
CA ARG A 8 -15.98 1.76 6.15
C ARG A 8 -16.85 3.02 6.23
N ALA A 9 -17.25 3.62 5.11
CA ALA A 9 -18.35 4.57 5.16
C ALA A 9 -19.63 3.93 5.72
N SER A 10 -19.88 2.63 5.47
CA SER A 10 -20.94 1.88 6.16
C SER A 10 -20.67 1.69 7.65
N SER A 11 -19.42 1.44 8.07
CA SER A 11 -19.03 1.36 9.49
C SER A 11 -19.24 2.70 10.19
N VAL A 12 -18.73 3.80 9.62
CA VAL A 12 -18.91 5.16 10.14
C VAL A 12 -20.39 5.56 10.16
N ARG A 13 -21.18 5.17 9.13
CA ARG A 13 -22.64 5.37 9.12
C ARG A 13 -23.34 4.56 10.21
N GLU A 14 -22.92 3.32 10.45
CA GLU A 14 -23.44 2.48 11.52
C GLU A 14 -23.12 3.09 12.89
N THR A 15 -21.88 3.52 13.10
CA THR A 15 -21.41 4.22 14.30
C THR A 15 -22.18 5.52 14.53
N LEU A 16 -22.40 6.32 13.48
CA LEU A 16 -23.23 7.53 13.52
C LEU A 16 -24.67 7.27 13.90
N SER A 17 -25.26 6.17 13.41
CA SER A 17 -26.63 5.81 13.75
C SER A 17 -26.77 5.44 15.23
N ARG A 18 -25.71 4.86 15.80
CA ARG A 18 -25.66 4.39 17.19
C ARG A 18 -25.30 5.49 18.21
N TYR A 19 -24.43 6.43 17.84
CA TYR A 19 -23.91 7.50 18.70
C TYR A 19 -24.18 8.88 18.12
N ARG A 20 -25.43 9.09 17.69
CA ARG A 20 -25.83 10.27 16.91
C ARG A 20 -25.59 11.58 17.65
N ASN A 21 -25.97 11.66 18.93
CA ASN A 21 -25.91 12.91 19.70
C ASN A 21 -24.46 13.30 20.03
N GLU A 22 -23.67 12.30 20.37
CA GLU A 22 -22.24 12.34 20.61
C GLU A 22 -21.51 12.91 19.38
N PHE A 23 -21.82 12.37 18.21
CA PHE A 23 -21.18 12.77 16.96
C PHE A 23 -21.61 14.17 16.52
N ILE A 24 -22.88 14.55 16.72
CA ILE A 24 -23.33 15.95 16.51
C ILE A 24 -22.52 16.89 17.39
N SER A 25 -22.38 16.57 18.69
CA SER A 25 -21.62 17.40 19.63
C SER A 25 -20.15 17.55 19.19
N LEU A 26 -19.52 16.44 18.79
CA LEU A 26 -18.14 16.42 18.30
C LEU A 26 -17.95 17.24 17.02
N LEU A 27 -18.76 16.98 15.98
CA LEU A 27 -18.68 17.72 14.73
C LEU A 27 -19.01 19.19 14.91
N SER A 28 -19.98 19.52 15.77
CA SER A 28 -20.34 20.91 16.05
C SER A 28 -19.18 21.66 16.70
N ARG A 29 -18.39 21.02 17.57
CA ARG A 29 -17.18 21.63 18.13
C ARG A 29 -16.11 21.86 17.08
N TYR A 30 -15.88 20.90 16.19
CA TYR A 30 -14.94 21.07 15.08
C TYR A 30 -15.35 22.24 14.17
N VAL A 31 -16.63 22.30 13.80
CA VAL A 31 -17.18 23.36 12.97
C VAL A 31 -17.16 24.72 13.69
N ALA A 32 -17.40 24.75 15.01
CA ALA A 32 -17.32 25.97 15.81
C ALA A 32 -15.89 26.55 15.90
N GLY A 33 -14.88 25.70 15.77
CA GLY A 33 -13.48 26.12 15.60
C GLY A 33 -13.21 26.85 14.28
N GLY A 34 -14.15 26.80 13.34
CA GLY A 34 -14.08 27.46 12.05
C GLY A 34 -13.34 26.64 10.99
N LYS A 35 -13.05 27.30 9.87
CA LYS A 35 -12.30 26.70 8.75
C LYS A 35 -10.87 26.39 9.19
N GLY A 36 -10.43 25.13 9.08
CA GLY A 36 -9.10 24.72 9.55
C GLY A 36 -8.73 23.28 9.27
N LEU A 37 -7.46 22.94 9.55
CA LEU A 37 -6.94 21.57 9.58
C LEU A 37 -6.76 21.14 11.03
N LEU A 38 -7.31 19.98 11.39
CA LEU A 38 -7.18 19.36 12.70
C LEU A 38 -6.20 18.19 12.61
N GLN A 39 -5.21 18.19 13.49
CA GLN A 39 -4.24 17.11 13.66
C GLN A 39 -4.82 16.01 14.60
N PRO A 40 -4.18 14.83 14.69
CA PRO A 40 -4.68 13.75 15.56
C PRO A 40 -4.87 14.17 17.02
N HIS A 41 -3.96 14.97 17.57
CA HIS A 41 -4.08 15.46 18.94
C HIS A 41 -5.27 16.41 19.10
N ASP A 42 -5.50 17.31 18.13
CA ASP A 42 -6.68 18.19 18.15
C ASP A 42 -7.98 17.38 18.14
N LEU A 43 -8.03 16.32 17.33
CA LEU A 43 -9.20 15.44 17.24
C LEU A 43 -9.44 14.72 18.59
N LEU A 44 -8.40 14.13 19.16
CA LEU A 44 -8.50 13.40 20.42
C LEU A 44 -8.82 14.32 21.61
N ASP A 45 -8.28 15.54 21.65
CA ASP A 45 -8.55 16.52 22.71
C ASP A 45 -10.05 16.87 22.79
N HIS A 46 -10.72 16.99 21.64
CA HIS A 46 -12.16 17.28 21.61
C HIS A 46 -13.00 16.07 22.03
N VAL A 47 -12.56 14.86 21.68
CA VAL A 47 -13.18 13.61 22.16
C VAL A 47 -13.05 13.52 23.67
N GLU A 48 -11.87 13.75 24.24
CA GLU A 48 -11.64 13.70 25.69
C GLU A 48 -12.52 14.70 26.44
N LYS A 49 -12.66 15.94 25.93
CA LYS A 49 -13.56 16.95 26.52
C LYS A 49 -15.00 16.48 26.55
N ILE A 50 -15.50 15.85 25.48
CA ILE A 50 -16.86 15.30 25.44
C ILE A 50 -17.02 14.15 26.44
N LEU A 51 -16.03 13.26 26.52
CA LEU A 51 -16.05 12.13 27.45
C LEU A 51 -16.05 12.58 28.92
N GLN A 52 -15.49 13.76 29.23
CA GLN A 52 -15.46 14.33 30.59
C GLN A 52 -16.76 15.07 30.98
N GLU A 53 -17.53 15.53 30.00
CA GLU A 53 -18.76 16.31 30.25
C GLU A 53 -19.99 15.43 30.57
N ASP A 54 -19.95 14.14 30.22
CA ASP A 54 -21.06 13.20 30.41
C ASP A 54 -20.57 11.87 31.01
N GLU A 55 -20.98 11.55 32.24
CA GLU A 55 -20.64 10.30 32.93
C GLU A 55 -21.11 9.04 32.16
N GLY A 56 -22.15 9.16 31.33
CA GLY A 56 -22.61 8.10 30.43
C GLY A 56 -21.59 7.80 29.32
N MET A 57 -20.77 8.78 28.94
CA MET A 57 -19.79 8.69 27.87
C MET A 57 -18.43 8.16 28.28
N LEU A 58 -18.11 8.14 29.57
CA LEU A 58 -16.93 7.41 30.07
C LEU A 58 -16.97 5.92 29.66
N LYS A 59 -18.17 5.35 29.50
CA LYS A 59 -18.38 3.97 29.00
C LYS A 59 -18.06 3.80 27.51
N LEU A 60 -18.01 4.90 26.74
CA LEU A 60 -17.68 4.91 25.31
C LEU A 60 -16.18 4.95 25.05
N LYS A 61 -15.34 5.18 26.07
CA LYS A 61 -13.88 5.22 25.93
C LYS A 61 -13.30 3.93 25.33
N GLU A 62 -13.91 2.79 25.63
CA GLU A 62 -13.51 1.49 25.09
C GLU A 62 -14.34 1.05 23.87
N ASP A 63 -15.33 1.86 23.48
CA ASP A 63 -16.25 1.56 22.39
C ASP A 63 -15.54 1.62 21.02
N PRO A 64 -15.94 0.80 20.05
CA PRO A 64 -15.45 0.87 18.67
C PRO A 64 -15.43 2.28 18.08
N PHE A 65 -16.36 3.16 18.49
CA PHE A 65 -16.41 4.55 18.05
C PHE A 65 -15.12 5.34 18.33
N VAL A 66 -14.63 5.32 19.57
CA VAL A 66 -13.42 6.08 19.94
C VAL A 66 -12.20 5.51 19.21
N LYS A 67 -12.16 4.18 19.04
CA LYS A 67 -11.12 3.52 18.24
C LYS A 67 -11.14 3.91 16.76
N GLU A 68 -12.31 4.20 16.18
CA GLU A 68 -12.39 4.70 14.81
C GLU A 68 -11.77 6.10 14.68
N LEU A 69 -11.98 6.96 15.69
CA LEU A 69 -11.38 8.29 15.74
C LEU A 69 -9.87 8.24 16.01
N GLU A 70 -9.37 7.26 16.76
CA GLU A 70 -7.93 7.03 16.92
C GLU A 70 -7.22 6.70 15.60
N TYR A 71 -7.94 6.15 14.61
CA TYR A 71 -7.39 5.93 13.27
C TYR A 71 -7.34 7.21 12.42
N ALA A 72 -8.03 8.28 12.82
CA ALA A 72 -8.00 9.54 12.10
C ALA A 72 -6.60 10.16 12.16
N GLN A 73 -6.02 10.39 10.99
CA GLN A 73 -4.69 11.01 10.88
C GLN A 73 -4.80 12.53 10.74
N GLU A 74 -5.93 13.03 10.28
CA GLU A 74 -6.23 14.45 10.13
C GLU A 74 -7.71 14.62 9.76
N ALA A 75 -8.23 15.81 10.04
CA ALA A 75 -9.53 16.23 9.52
C ALA A 75 -9.46 17.67 8.98
N ILE A 76 -10.18 17.91 7.90
CA ILE A 76 -10.32 19.23 7.27
C ILE A 76 -11.73 19.72 7.58
N VAL A 77 -11.82 20.89 8.18
CA VAL A 77 -13.09 21.54 8.50
C VAL A 77 -13.33 22.64 7.47
N LEU A 78 -14.33 22.44 6.61
CA LEU A 78 -14.91 23.45 5.73
C LEU A 78 -16.41 23.52 6.04
N PRO A 79 -16.85 24.37 6.99
CA PRO A 79 -18.23 24.39 7.45
C PRO A 79 -19.24 24.41 6.29
N PRO A 80 -20.25 23.51 6.28
CA PRO A 80 -20.67 22.60 7.34
C PRO A 80 -19.97 21.22 7.35
N PHE A 81 -19.01 21.00 6.46
CA PHE A 81 -18.40 19.69 6.22
C PHE A 81 -17.13 19.49 7.06
N VAL A 82 -16.98 18.25 7.53
CA VAL A 82 -15.75 17.74 8.14
C VAL A 82 -15.29 16.53 7.33
N SER A 83 -14.16 16.66 6.64
CA SER A 83 -13.55 15.60 5.84
C SER A 83 -12.41 14.95 6.62
N ILE A 84 -12.46 13.64 6.85
CA ILE A 84 -11.55 12.91 7.75
C ILE A 84 -10.74 11.91 6.93
N ALA A 85 -9.41 11.89 7.12
CA ALA A 85 -8.53 10.85 6.60
C ALA A 85 -8.29 9.79 7.67
N LEU A 86 -8.75 8.58 7.42
CA LEU A 86 -8.64 7.43 8.32
C LEU A 86 -7.52 6.50 7.84
N ARG A 87 -6.71 6.03 8.79
CA ARG A 87 -5.62 5.08 8.54
C ARG A 87 -5.75 3.86 9.46
N PRO A 88 -6.68 2.94 9.18
CA PRO A 88 -6.94 1.80 10.05
C PRO A 88 -5.76 0.83 10.16
N ARG A 89 -4.92 0.75 9.12
CA ARG A 89 -3.73 -0.11 9.08
C ARG A 89 -2.61 0.55 8.25
N PRO A 90 -1.33 0.18 8.49
CA PRO A 90 -0.25 0.64 7.64
C PRO A 90 -0.48 0.31 6.17
N GLY A 91 -0.46 1.34 5.33
CA GLY A 91 -0.67 1.24 3.87
C GLY A 91 -2.13 1.21 3.41
N VAL A 92 -3.10 1.38 4.33
CA VAL A 92 -4.53 1.44 4.00
C VAL A 92 -5.09 2.78 4.47
N TRP A 93 -5.69 3.52 3.54
CA TRP A 93 -6.30 4.82 3.75
C TRP A 93 -7.74 4.82 3.28
N GLU A 94 -8.58 5.54 4.01
CA GLU A 94 -9.98 5.75 3.70
C GLU A 94 -10.32 7.22 3.98
N TYR A 95 -11.12 7.82 3.11
CA TYR A 95 -11.48 9.23 3.22
C TYR A 95 -13.00 9.34 3.28
N VAL A 96 -13.48 10.09 4.26
CA VAL A 96 -14.92 10.29 4.47
C VAL A 96 -15.20 11.77 4.67
N ARG A 97 -16.36 12.22 4.20
CA ARG A 97 -16.90 13.55 4.47
C ARG A 97 -18.17 13.40 5.28
N VAL A 98 -18.29 14.19 6.34
CA VAL A 98 -19.49 14.24 7.17
C VAL A 98 -20.08 15.64 7.15
N ASN A 99 -21.38 15.75 6.90
CA ASN A 99 -22.12 17.00 7.10
C ASN A 99 -22.50 17.12 8.58
N ALA A 100 -22.01 18.15 9.28
CA ALA A 100 -22.26 18.33 10.71
C ALA A 100 -23.74 18.57 11.08
N PHE A 101 -24.56 19.06 10.14
CA PHE A 101 -25.97 19.35 10.37
C PHE A 101 -26.89 18.20 9.96
N GLU A 102 -26.65 17.62 8.78
CA GLU A 102 -27.49 16.53 8.25
C GLU A 102 -27.05 15.15 8.73
N LEU A 103 -25.83 15.02 9.25
CA LEU A 103 -25.17 13.75 9.61
C LEU A 103 -25.10 12.75 8.45
N SER A 104 -25.07 13.26 7.22
CA SER A 104 -24.78 12.47 6.04
C SER A 104 -23.28 12.18 5.96
N VAL A 105 -22.93 10.95 5.57
CA VAL A 105 -21.55 10.52 5.34
C VAL A 105 -21.39 10.12 3.90
N ASP A 106 -20.39 10.69 3.25
CA ASP A 106 -19.97 10.33 1.91
C ASP A 106 -18.57 9.74 1.98
N SER A 107 -18.33 8.65 1.26
CA SER A 107 -16.95 8.22 0.97
C SER A 107 -16.36 9.14 -0.07
N LEU A 108 -15.09 9.48 0.11
CA LEU A 108 -14.33 10.29 -0.83
C LEU A 108 -13.25 9.43 -1.49
N SER A 109 -12.99 9.71 -2.77
CA SER A 109 -11.74 9.35 -3.42
C SER A 109 -10.57 10.17 -2.89
N VAL A 110 -9.35 9.75 -3.21
CA VAL A 110 -8.12 10.49 -2.87
C VAL A 110 -8.16 11.89 -3.48
N ALA A 111 -8.51 12.00 -4.76
CA ALA A 111 -8.58 13.28 -5.47
C ALA A 111 -9.60 14.23 -4.83
N GLU A 112 -10.82 13.74 -4.52
CA GLU A 112 -11.83 14.56 -3.84
C GLU A 112 -11.34 15.02 -2.46
N TYR A 113 -10.70 14.16 -1.67
CA TYR A 113 -10.16 14.56 -0.37
C TYR A 113 -9.04 15.61 -0.48
N LEU A 114 -8.15 15.47 -1.47
CA LEU A 114 -7.09 16.46 -1.72
C LEU A 114 -7.66 17.80 -2.19
N GLN A 115 -8.74 17.80 -2.97
CA GLN A 115 -9.44 19.02 -3.35
C GLN A 115 -9.95 19.81 -2.13
N PHE A 116 -10.40 19.13 -1.06
CA PHE A 116 -10.75 19.79 0.20
C PHE A 116 -9.54 20.48 0.86
N LYS A 117 -8.33 19.92 0.73
CA LYS A 117 -7.10 20.55 1.24
C LYS A 117 -6.73 21.79 0.43
N GLU A 118 -6.90 21.74 -0.87
CA GLU A 118 -6.68 22.88 -1.75
C GLU A 118 -7.69 24.00 -1.43
N GLU A 119 -8.99 23.67 -1.31
CA GLU A 119 -10.01 24.65 -0.94
C GLU A 119 -9.77 25.27 0.45
N LEU A 120 -9.13 24.52 1.36
CA LEU A 120 -8.73 25.05 2.65
C LEU A 120 -7.77 26.24 2.52
N VAL A 121 -6.83 26.20 1.58
CA VAL A 121 -5.81 27.25 1.40
C VAL A 121 -6.27 28.30 0.40
N ASP A 122 -6.63 27.87 -0.81
CA ASP A 122 -6.86 28.76 -1.96
C ASP A 122 -8.33 29.18 -2.09
N GLY A 123 -9.23 28.59 -1.29
CA GLY A 123 -10.67 28.76 -1.45
C GLY A 123 -11.21 27.97 -2.64
N LYS A 124 -12.47 28.24 -3.03
CA LYS A 124 -13.08 27.51 -4.15
C LYS A 124 -12.40 27.86 -5.46
N TYR A 125 -11.51 26.98 -5.89
CA TYR A 125 -10.81 27.06 -7.15
C TYR A 125 -11.13 25.81 -7.96
N ASN A 126 -11.67 25.99 -9.17
CA ASN A 126 -12.16 24.90 -10.01
C ASN A 126 -11.45 24.93 -11.36
N ASP A 127 -10.15 24.64 -11.35
CA ASP A 127 -9.41 24.39 -12.58
C ASP A 127 -9.66 22.97 -13.03
N LYS A 128 -10.39 22.86 -14.14
CA LYS A 128 -10.76 21.58 -14.75
C LYS A 128 -9.55 20.76 -15.24
N TYR A 129 -8.38 21.37 -15.38
CA TYR A 129 -7.18 20.76 -15.94
C TYR A 129 -6.01 20.75 -14.96
N MET A 130 -6.29 20.77 -13.66
CA MET A 130 -5.29 20.60 -12.63
C MET A 130 -4.54 19.28 -12.83
N LEU A 131 -3.20 19.34 -12.79
CA LEU A 131 -2.35 18.18 -13.02
C LEU A 131 -2.44 17.22 -11.82
N GLU A 132 -2.97 16.03 -12.06
CA GLU A 132 -2.93 14.92 -11.10
C GLU A 132 -1.81 13.94 -11.44
N LEU A 133 -0.93 13.68 -10.47
CA LEU A 133 0.15 12.69 -10.62
C LEU A 133 -0.32 11.31 -10.13
N ASP A 134 -0.83 10.50 -11.05
CA ASP A 134 -1.21 9.11 -10.77
C ASP A 134 -0.17 8.10 -11.29
N LEU A 135 0.50 7.42 -10.35
CA LEU A 135 1.47 6.36 -10.64
C LEU A 135 0.88 4.95 -10.53
N GLU A 136 -0.38 4.79 -10.13
CA GLU A 136 -1.00 3.48 -9.98
C GLU A 136 -1.07 2.70 -11.31
N PRO A 137 -1.46 3.29 -12.46
CA PRO A 137 -1.51 2.59 -13.74
C PRO A 137 -0.17 2.03 -14.21
N PHE A 138 0.93 2.76 -13.94
CA PHE A 138 2.29 2.36 -14.32
C PHE A 138 2.80 1.15 -13.53
N ASN A 139 2.20 0.86 -12.38
CA ASN A 139 2.57 -0.24 -11.50
C ASN A 139 1.65 -1.47 -11.62
N ALA A 140 0.69 -1.47 -12.56
CA ALA A 140 -0.32 -2.52 -12.69
C ALA A 140 0.25 -3.90 -13.04
N THR A 141 1.40 -3.94 -13.72
CA THR A 141 2.10 -5.18 -14.10
C THR A 141 2.86 -5.81 -12.94
N PHE A 142 3.15 -5.04 -11.88
CA PHE A 142 3.88 -5.54 -10.72
C PHE A 142 2.91 -6.18 -9.73
N PRO A 143 3.21 -7.40 -9.25
CA PRO A 143 2.41 -8.03 -8.21
C PRO A 143 2.54 -7.21 -6.91
N LYS A 144 1.42 -6.78 -6.33
CA LYS A 144 1.38 -5.99 -5.08
C LYS A 144 1.08 -6.90 -3.87
N PRO A 145 1.94 -6.93 -2.83
CA PRO A 145 1.59 -7.60 -1.58
C PRO A 145 0.44 -6.86 -0.87
N THR A 146 -0.54 -7.61 -0.37
CA THR A 146 -1.73 -7.04 0.29
C THR A 146 -1.66 -7.02 1.81
N ARG A 147 -0.63 -7.65 2.41
CA ARG A 147 -0.44 -7.72 3.86
C ARG A 147 0.52 -6.64 4.31
N SER A 148 0.14 -5.84 5.30
CA SER A 148 1.01 -4.81 5.89
C SER A 148 2.34 -5.38 6.42
N SER A 149 2.36 -6.65 6.87
CA SER A 149 3.60 -7.33 7.30
C SER A 149 4.62 -7.57 6.18
N SER A 150 4.21 -7.45 4.91
CA SER A 150 5.10 -7.58 3.76
C SER A 150 5.80 -6.27 3.38
N ILE A 151 5.41 -5.15 4.00
CA ILE A 151 6.08 -3.85 3.79
C ILE A 151 7.54 -3.99 4.24
N GLY A 152 8.47 -3.54 3.40
CA GLY A 152 9.92 -3.69 3.61
C GLY A 152 10.51 -5.03 3.15
N ASN A 153 9.68 -6.03 2.81
CA ASN A 153 10.12 -7.37 2.38
C ASN A 153 9.92 -7.63 0.87
N GLY A 154 10.12 -6.60 0.04
CA GLY A 154 9.83 -6.64 -1.40
C GLY A 154 10.62 -7.71 -2.16
N VAL A 155 11.90 -7.89 -1.85
CA VAL A 155 12.77 -8.91 -2.49
C VAL A 155 12.25 -10.32 -2.22
N GLN A 156 11.82 -10.62 -1.00
CA GLN A 156 11.28 -11.95 -0.68
C GLN A 156 9.98 -12.23 -1.44
N PHE A 157 9.12 -11.21 -1.55
CA PHE A 157 7.88 -11.30 -2.33
C PHE A 157 8.17 -11.52 -3.82
N LEU A 158 9.10 -10.74 -4.38
CA LEU A 158 9.52 -10.84 -5.77
C LEU A 158 10.17 -12.20 -6.05
N ASN A 159 11.05 -12.69 -5.16
CA ASN A 159 11.66 -14.01 -5.29
C ASN A 159 10.59 -15.10 -5.34
N ARG A 160 9.61 -15.09 -4.43
CA ARG A 160 8.51 -16.05 -4.47
C ARG A 160 7.70 -15.96 -5.77
N HIS A 161 7.46 -14.74 -6.26
CA HIS A 161 6.75 -14.51 -7.51
C HIS A 161 7.54 -15.04 -8.71
N LEU A 162 8.83 -14.69 -8.82
CA LEU A 162 9.73 -15.14 -9.88
C LEU A 162 9.91 -16.65 -9.84
N SER A 163 10.13 -17.26 -8.67
CA SER A 163 10.18 -18.72 -8.54
C SER A 163 8.90 -19.35 -9.06
N SER A 164 7.72 -18.88 -8.61
CA SER A 164 6.45 -19.40 -9.10
C SER A 164 6.28 -19.22 -10.61
N PHE A 165 6.72 -18.09 -11.18
CA PHE A 165 6.69 -17.81 -12.60
C PHE A 165 7.59 -18.77 -13.40
N MET A 166 8.83 -18.98 -12.93
CA MET A 166 9.82 -19.88 -13.54
C MET A 166 9.38 -21.36 -13.56
N PHE A 167 8.49 -21.76 -12.64
CA PHE A 167 7.94 -23.13 -12.59
C PHE A 167 6.72 -23.34 -13.51
N ARG A 168 6.17 -22.31 -14.15
CA ARG A 168 4.94 -22.45 -14.97
C ARG A 168 5.17 -23.11 -16.31
N ASN A 169 6.21 -22.72 -17.03
CA ASN A 169 6.55 -23.26 -18.34
C ASN A 169 8.06 -23.14 -18.61
N LYS A 170 8.61 -23.93 -19.55
CA LYS A 170 10.05 -23.91 -19.85
C LYS A 170 10.51 -22.56 -20.45
N GLU A 171 9.64 -21.90 -21.22
CA GLU A 171 9.90 -20.61 -21.87
C GLU A 171 10.13 -19.48 -20.85
N SER A 172 9.57 -19.57 -19.64
CA SER A 172 9.79 -18.59 -18.57
C SER A 172 11.24 -18.50 -18.08
N LEU A 173 12.09 -19.48 -18.43
CA LEU A 173 13.52 -19.49 -18.12
C LEU A 173 14.38 -18.83 -19.21
N ASP A 174 13.83 -18.55 -20.40
CA ASP A 174 14.59 -17.91 -21.48
C ASP A 174 15.22 -16.56 -21.06
N PRO A 175 14.53 -15.70 -20.27
CA PRO A 175 15.16 -14.48 -19.73
C PRO A 175 16.37 -14.77 -18.84
N LEU A 176 16.36 -15.86 -18.08
CA LEU A 176 17.50 -16.26 -17.24
C LEU A 176 18.67 -16.72 -18.10
N LEU A 177 18.42 -17.52 -19.14
CA LEU A 177 19.47 -17.91 -20.09
C LEU A 177 20.06 -16.70 -20.81
N ALA A 178 19.21 -15.77 -21.28
CA ALA A 178 19.67 -14.54 -21.90
C ALA A 178 20.51 -13.69 -20.95
N PHE A 179 20.10 -13.56 -19.69
CA PHE A 179 20.86 -12.84 -18.66
C PHE A 179 22.25 -13.46 -18.44
N LEU A 180 22.33 -14.78 -18.29
CA LEU A 180 23.60 -15.46 -18.06
C LEU A 180 24.55 -15.39 -19.27
N ARG A 181 24.02 -15.40 -20.50
CA ARG A 181 24.82 -15.30 -21.75
C ARG A 181 25.33 -13.89 -22.03
N THR A 182 24.52 -12.88 -21.70
CA THR A 182 24.90 -11.47 -21.91
C THR A 182 25.88 -10.96 -20.87
N HIS A 183 26.11 -11.73 -19.81
CA HIS A 183 26.99 -11.34 -18.72
C HIS A 183 28.46 -11.32 -19.17
N LYS A 184 29.07 -10.13 -19.16
CA LYS A 184 30.47 -9.91 -19.52
C LYS A 184 31.12 -8.96 -18.53
N TYR A 185 32.40 -9.19 -18.24
CA TYR A 185 33.23 -8.27 -17.48
C TYR A 185 34.51 -8.00 -18.28
N ASP A 186 34.83 -6.73 -18.50
CA ASP A 186 36.00 -6.30 -19.29
C ASP A 186 36.13 -7.01 -20.66
N GLY A 187 34.99 -7.16 -21.35
CA GLY A 187 34.91 -7.84 -22.65
C GLY A 187 35.00 -9.38 -22.60
N GLN A 188 35.31 -9.97 -21.45
CA GLN A 188 35.34 -11.41 -21.25
C GLN A 188 33.95 -11.95 -20.93
N ALA A 189 33.57 -13.04 -21.59
CA ALA A 189 32.31 -13.73 -21.33
C ALA A 189 32.35 -14.44 -19.98
N MET A 190 31.30 -14.26 -19.18
CA MET A 190 31.14 -14.88 -17.87
C MET A 190 29.97 -15.88 -17.92
N MET A 191 30.02 -16.90 -17.06
CA MET A 191 28.97 -17.92 -16.91
C MET A 191 28.75 -18.78 -18.17
N ILE A 192 27.97 -18.31 -19.14
CA ILE A 192 27.55 -19.08 -20.32
C ILE A 192 28.06 -18.39 -21.59
N ASN A 193 28.70 -19.16 -22.47
CA ASN A 193 29.16 -18.65 -23.76
C ASN A 193 28.04 -18.58 -24.82
N ASP A 194 28.35 -18.02 -25.98
CA ASP A 194 27.37 -17.80 -27.06
C ASP A 194 26.91 -19.09 -27.78
N ARG A 195 27.39 -20.29 -27.39
CA ARG A 195 27.03 -21.56 -28.05
C ARG A 195 25.73 -22.17 -27.54
N ILE A 196 25.26 -21.77 -26.36
CA ILE A 196 24.04 -22.30 -25.73
C ILE A 196 22.91 -21.32 -26.00
N HIS A 197 21.95 -21.69 -26.85
CA HIS A 197 20.85 -20.82 -27.26
C HIS A 197 19.51 -21.18 -26.62
N HIS A 198 19.37 -22.43 -26.18
CA HIS A 198 18.11 -22.95 -25.64
C HIS A 198 18.28 -23.57 -24.25
N ILE A 199 17.21 -23.55 -23.44
CA ILE A 199 17.20 -24.13 -22.09
C ILE A 199 17.51 -25.63 -22.10
N SER A 200 17.09 -26.37 -23.13
CA SER A 200 17.43 -27.79 -23.29
C SER A 200 18.93 -28.03 -23.45
N GLU A 201 19.62 -27.18 -24.22
CA GLU A 201 21.06 -27.25 -24.42
C GLU A 201 21.81 -26.89 -23.14
N LEU A 202 21.33 -25.89 -22.40
CA LEU A 202 21.87 -25.54 -21.09
C LEU A 202 21.74 -26.73 -20.13
N GLN A 203 20.57 -27.37 -20.07
CA GLN A 203 20.34 -28.53 -19.22
C GLN A 203 21.28 -29.69 -19.57
N SER A 204 21.44 -30.02 -20.85
CA SER A 204 22.37 -31.08 -21.29
C SER A 204 23.83 -30.73 -21.00
N SER A 205 24.22 -29.46 -21.15
CA SER A 205 25.58 -28.99 -20.89
C SER A 205 25.91 -29.02 -19.40
N LEU A 206 24.98 -28.59 -18.54
CA LEU A 206 25.12 -28.66 -17.08
C LEU A 206 25.22 -30.12 -16.60
N ALA A 207 24.39 -31.02 -17.12
CA ALA A 207 24.46 -32.44 -16.76
C ALA A 207 25.79 -33.08 -17.17
N ARG A 208 26.35 -32.70 -18.33
CA ARG A 208 27.69 -33.14 -18.75
C ARG A 208 28.77 -32.59 -17.83
N ALA A 209 28.72 -31.29 -17.53
CA ALA A 209 29.67 -30.64 -16.62
C ALA A 209 29.65 -31.29 -15.23
N GLU A 210 28.47 -31.54 -14.65
CA GLU A 210 28.31 -32.25 -13.37
C GLU A 210 28.91 -33.66 -13.42
N GLY A 211 28.73 -34.39 -14.52
CA GLY A 211 29.32 -35.71 -14.73
C GLY A 211 30.85 -35.72 -14.82
N ILE A 212 31.47 -34.63 -15.28
CA ILE A 212 32.93 -34.44 -15.29
C ILE A 212 33.40 -34.03 -13.90
N LEU A 213 32.81 -32.97 -13.34
CA LEU A 213 33.20 -32.38 -12.05
C LEU A 213 33.07 -33.36 -10.88
N SER A 214 32.09 -34.27 -10.93
CA SER A 214 31.93 -35.31 -9.89
C SER A 214 33.11 -36.29 -9.78
N LYS A 215 34.00 -36.35 -10.77
CA LYS A 215 35.20 -37.21 -10.78
C LYS A 215 36.47 -36.47 -10.37
N ILE A 216 36.41 -35.14 -10.29
CA ILE A 216 37.54 -34.26 -10.00
C ILE A 216 37.59 -34.02 -8.47
N GLN A 217 38.79 -33.76 -7.93
CA GLN A 217 38.91 -33.44 -6.50
C GLN A 217 38.31 -32.05 -6.21
N PRO A 218 37.64 -31.83 -5.06
CA PRO A 218 36.98 -30.56 -4.77
C PRO A 218 37.86 -29.29 -4.82
N ASN A 219 39.17 -29.45 -4.65
CA ASN A 219 40.14 -28.35 -4.61
C ASN A 219 40.94 -28.19 -5.93
N THR A 220 40.57 -28.90 -7.00
CA THR A 220 41.23 -28.76 -8.30
C THR A 220 40.95 -27.35 -8.86
N PRO A 221 41.99 -26.59 -9.27
CA PRO A 221 41.82 -25.29 -9.91
C PRO A 221 41.03 -25.35 -11.22
N TYR A 222 40.22 -24.32 -11.50
CA TYR A 222 39.44 -24.23 -12.74
C TYR A 222 40.29 -24.33 -14.02
N SER A 223 41.53 -23.82 -13.99
CA SER A 223 42.49 -23.88 -15.09
C SER A 223 42.77 -25.31 -15.56
N ASP A 224 42.62 -26.29 -14.68
CA ASP A 224 43.00 -27.68 -14.96
C ASP A 224 41.89 -28.42 -15.73
N PHE A 225 40.67 -27.87 -15.77
CA PHE A 225 39.51 -28.46 -16.44
C PHE A 225 38.72 -27.45 -17.29
N GLU A 226 39.29 -26.28 -17.59
CA GLU A 226 38.63 -25.23 -18.40
C GLU A 226 38.19 -25.71 -19.79
N TYR A 227 38.93 -26.67 -20.37
CA TYR A 227 38.72 -27.17 -21.74
C TYR A 227 38.21 -28.63 -21.80
N GLU A 228 37.90 -29.25 -20.67
CA GLU A 228 37.30 -30.60 -20.58
C GLU A 228 35.79 -30.57 -20.87
#